data_AF-A0A970UU27-F1
#
_entry.id   AF-A0A970UU27-F1
#
_cell.length_a   1.000
_cell.length_b   1.000
_cell.length_c   1.000
_cell.angle_alpha   90.00
_cell.angle_beta   90.00
_cell.angle_gamma   90.00
#
_symmetry.space_group_name_H-M   'P 1'
#
loop_
_entity.id
_entity.type
_entity.pdbx_description
1 polymer ?
#
loop_
_entity_poly.entity_id
_entity_poly.type
_entity_poly.pdbx_seq_one_letter_code
_entity_poly.pdbx_strand_id
1 'polypeptide(L)'
;MICFSNNFSTNALDDIYCALPARAARDNARIFPVVNDSSSNYAIVMATNKANATSKNWAVQYYYYPDQTDIPATTGTYVCGTGIEDITHSVSIYPNPARDILNIHSDEPIESLALYDAQGRCVLSKSNLSAQSTTIDVSSLDKGIYMLKLLTAGGAGVQKVAVK
;
A
#
# COMPACT_ATOMS: atom_id res chain seq x y z
N MET A 1 4.39 -0.44 -23.01
CA MET A 1 4.14 -1.53 -22.05
C MET A 1 2.64 -1.62 -21.90
N ILE A 2 2.03 -2.72 -22.33
CA ILE A 2 0.57 -2.87 -22.44
C ILE A 2 0.17 -3.95 -21.44
N CYS A 3 -0.68 -3.62 -20.46
CA CYS A 3 -0.98 -4.46 -19.29
C CYS A 3 -2.49 -4.46 -18.97
N PHE A 4 -3.31 -5.18 -19.75
CA PHE A 4 -4.72 -5.44 -19.37
C PHE A 4 -4.86 -6.75 -18.60
N SER A 5 -5.97 -6.89 -17.88
CA SER A 5 -6.31 -8.10 -17.09
C SER A 5 -5.39 -8.40 -15.89
N ASN A 6 -4.77 -7.38 -15.32
CA ASN A 6 -4.11 -7.53 -14.01
C ASN A 6 -5.17 -7.43 -12.90
N ASN A 7 -5.08 -8.31 -11.90
CA ASN A 7 -5.91 -8.28 -10.70
C ASN A 7 -5.45 -7.17 -9.73
N PHE A 8 -5.23 -5.95 -10.24
CA PHE A 8 -4.83 -4.82 -9.43
C PHE A 8 -6.03 -4.30 -8.64
N SER A 9 -5.80 -3.98 -7.37
CA SER A 9 -6.72 -3.18 -6.57
C SER A 9 -6.66 -1.71 -6.99
N THR A 10 -7.63 -0.91 -6.54
CA THR A 10 -7.65 0.54 -6.76
C THR A 10 -6.35 1.20 -6.27
N ASN A 11 -5.93 0.90 -5.04
CA ASN A 11 -4.70 1.44 -4.46
C ASN A 11 -3.46 1.05 -5.27
N ALA A 12 -3.39 -0.20 -5.78
CA ALA A 12 -2.26 -0.62 -6.61
C ALA A 12 -2.18 0.16 -7.93
N LEU A 13 -3.32 0.50 -8.55
CA LEU A 13 -3.34 1.35 -9.75
C LEU A 13 -2.95 2.80 -9.42
N ASP A 14 -3.41 3.32 -8.29
CA ASP A 14 -3.03 4.64 -7.83
C ASP A 14 -1.53 4.74 -7.52
N ASP A 15 -0.95 3.72 -6.89
CA ASP A 15 0.49 3.61 -6.68
C ASP A 15 1.26 3.60 -8.00
N ILE A 16 0.74 2.91 -9.03
CA ILE A 16 1.30 2.95 -10.38
C ILE A 16 1.26 4.38 -10.92
N TYR A 17 0.11 5.08 -10.86
CA TYR A 17 0.00 6.48 -11.30
C TYR A 17 0.99 7.39 -10.56
N CYS A 18 1.21 7.14 -9.28
CA CYS A 18 2.17 7.86 -8.46
C CYS A 18 3.64 7.52 -8.77
N ALA A 19 3.93 6.30 -9.22
CA ALA A 19 5.26 5.90 -9.66
C ALA A 19 5.60 6.35 -11.10
N LEU A 20 4.60 6.79 -11.89
CA LEU A 20 4.85 7.29 -13.24
C LEU A 20 5.82 8.50 -13.19
N PRO A 21 6.84 8.55 -14.07
CA PRO A 21 7.73 9.69 -14.17
C PRO A 21 7.03 10.88 -14.86
N ALA A 22 7.45 12.10 -14.52
CA ALA A 22 7.06 13.29 -15.27
C ALA A 22 7.56 13.21 -16.73
N ARG A 23 6.67 13.49 -17.69
CA ARG A 23 6.95 13.48 -19.13
C ARG A 23 6.80 14.87 -19.72
N ALA A 24 7.41 15.13 -20.87
CA ALA A 24 7.08 16.31 -21.67
C ALA A 24 5.79 16.05 -22.48
N ALA A 25 5.02 17.10 -22.78
CA ALA A 25 3.78 16.95 -23.57
C ALA A 25 4.01 16.28 -24.94
N ARG A 26 5.16 16.54 -25.57
CA ARG A 26 5.58 15.92 -26.84
C ARG A 26 5.83 14.41 -26.77
N ASP A 27 6.00 13.86 -25.56
CA ASP A 27 6.30 12.44 -25.38
C ASP A 27 5.06 11.57 -25.63
N ASN A 28 3.86 12.17 -25.66
CA ASN A 28 2.59 11.47 -25.91
C ASN A 28 2.45 10.21 -25.04
N ALA A 29 2.83 10.30 -23.76
CA ALA A 29 2.82 9.17 -22.85
C ALA A 29 1.38 8.73 -22.55
N ARG A 30 1.11 7.43 -22.69
CA ARG A 30 -0.22 6.84 -22.53
C ARG A 30 -0.15 5.65 -21.57
N ILE A 31 -1.18 5.54 -20.74
CA ILE A 31 -1.45 4.37 -19.92
C ILE A 31 -2.87 3.89 -20.22
N PHE A 32 -3.00 2.57 -20.33
CA PHE A 32 -4.25 1.93 -20.68
C PHE A 32 -4.59 0.90 -19.60
N PRO A 33 -5.41 1.25 -18.59
CA PRO A 33 -5.72 0.34 -17.48
C PRO A 33 -6.87 -0.63 -17.81
N VAL A 34 -7.72 -0.30 -18.80
CA VAL A 34 -8.89 -1.09 -19.24
C VAL A 34 -9.07 -1.04 -20.76
N VAL A 35 -9.75 -2.05 -21.30
CA VAL A 35 -10.08 -2.13 -22.73
C VAL A 35 -11.23 -1.20 -23.08
N ASN A 36 -12.26 -1.13 -22.24
CA ASN A 36 -13.47 -0.32 -22.39
C ASN A 36 -14.24 -0.22 -21.06
N ASP A 37 -15.39 0.45 -21.07
CA ASP A 37 -16.31 0.60 -19.92
C ASP A 37 -17.00 -0.71 -19.48
N SER A 38 -16.98 -1.73 -20.32
CA SER A 38 -17.55 -3.05 -20.07
C SER A 38 -16.52 -4.03 -19.50
N SER A 39 -15.28 -3.58 -19.28
CA SER A 39 -14.21 -4.41 -18.71
C SER A 39 -14.51 -4.75 -17.25
N SER A 40 -14.22 -5.98 -16.83
CA SER A 40 -14.53 -6.45 -15.47
C SER A 40 -13.87 -5.62 -14.35
N ASN A 41 -12.71 -5.00 -14.64
CA ASN A 41 -11.98 -4.13 -13.74
C ASN A 41 -12.27 -2.63 -13.95
N TYR A 42 -13.29 -2.27 -14.75
CA TYR A 42 -13.65 -0.86 -15.00
C TYR A 42 -13.99 -0.10 -13.72
N ALA A 43 -14.76 -0.71 -12.82
CA ALA A 43 -15.10 -0.10 -11.54
C ALA A 43 -13.87 0.21 -10.67
N ILE A 44 -12.84 -0.65 -10.71
CA ILE A 44 -11.58 -0.45 -10.02
C ILE A 44 -10.86 0.77 -10.57
N VAL A 45 -10.76 0.90 -11.90
CA VAL A 45 -10.17 2.08 -12.54
C VAL A 45 -10.95 3.35 -12.21
N MET A 46 -12.29 3.30 -12.24
CA MET A 46 -13.11 4.47 -11.93
C MET A 46 -12.97 4.95 -10.49
N ALA A 47 -12.59 4.07 -9.56
CA ALA A 47 -12.32 4.41 -8.17
C ALA A 47 -10.93 5.02 -7.92
N THR A 48 -10.04 5.07 -8.92
CA THR A 48 -8.68 5.64 -8.79
C THR A 48 -8.68 7.17 -8.85
N ASN A 49 -7.56 7.82 -8.55
CA ASN A 49 -7.31 9.23 -8.86
C ASN A 49 -6.40 9.37 -10.10
N LYS A 50 -7.00 9.43 -11.30
CA LYS A 50 -6.25 9.59 -12.54
C LYS A 50 -5.45 10.90 -12.63
N ALA A 51 -5.77 11.91 -11.81
CA ALA A 51 -5.05 13.18 -11.80
C ALA A 51 -3.57 13.01 -11.43
N ASN A 52 -3.25 11.97 -10.68
CA ASN A 52 -1.88 11.58 -10.33
C ASN A 52 -1.04 11.21 -11.56
N ALA A 53 -1.67 10.64 -12.60
CA ALA A 53 -1.03 10.36 -13.88
C ALA A 53 -1.06 11.60 -14.81
N THR A 54 -2.22 12.25 -14.93
CA THR A 54 -2.39 13.35 -15.91
C THR A 54 -1.58 14.59 -15.54
N SER A 55 -1.38 14.89 -14.25
CA SER A 55 -0.49 15.95 -13.78
C SER A 55 0.97 15.77 -14.21
N LYS A 56 1.36 14.56 -14.58
CA LYS A 56 2.69 14.19 -15.07
C LYS A 56 2.75 14.03 -16.59
N ASN A 57 1.74 14.52 -17.29
CA ASN A 57 1.57 14.44 -18.74
C ASN A 57 1.37 13.00 -19.26
N TRP A 58 0.69 12.14 -18.50
CA TRP A 58 0.21 10.84 -18.99
C TRP A 58 -1.28 10.89 -19.35
N ALA A 59 -1.63 10.47 -20.56
CA ALA A 59 -3.02 10.25 -20.95
C ALA A 59 -3.49 8.88 -20.43
N VAL A 60 -4.63 8.86 -19.73
CA VAL A 60 -5.26 7.64 -19.21
C VAL A 60 -6.42 7.27 -20.12
N GLN A 61 -6.26 6.21 -20.92
CA GLN A 61 -7.12 5.92 -22.07
C GLN A 61 -7.64 4.49 -22.07
N TYR A 62 -8.75 4.25 -22.76
CA TYR A 62 -9.17 2.91 -23.12
C TYR A 62 -8.24 2.32 -24.18
N TYR A 63 -8.00 1.02 -24.10
CA TYR A 63 -7.38 0.26 -25.18
C TYR A 63 -8.44 -0.34 -26.10
N TYR A 64 -9.30 0.53 -26.59
CA TYR A 64 -10.24 0.18 -27.62
C TYR A 64 -9.61 0.50 -28.97
N TYR A 65 -9.79 -0.41 -29.95
CA TYR A 65 -9.39 -0.18 -31.33
C TYR A 65 -10.67 0.03 -32.16
N PRO A 66 -10.73 1.02 -33.07
CA PRO A 66 -9.62 1.82 -33.60
C PRO A 66 -9.20 3.02 -32.75
N ASP A 67 -10.04 3.46 -31.82
CA ASP A 67 -9.87 4.75 -31.15
C ASP A 67 -9.54 4.62 -29.65
N GLN A 68 -8.39 5.18 -29.28
CA GLN A 68 -7.94 5.29 -27.89
C GLN A 68 -8.56 6.55 -27.26
N THR A 69 -9.74 6.39 -26.69
CA THR A 69 -10.48 7.48 -26.04
C THR A 69 -10.01 7.65 -24.60
N ASP A 70 -9.94 8.90 -24.15
CA ASP A 70 -9.68 9.21 -22.74
C ASP A 70 -10.77 8.60 -21.84
N ILE A 71 -10.31 7.97 -20.76
CA ILE A 71 -11.22 7.55 -19.69
C ILE A 71 -11.81 8.83 -19.06
N PRO A 72 -13.11 8.87 -18.71
CA PRO A 72 -13.72 10.00 -18.00
C PRO A 72 -13.00 10.36 -16.69
N ALA A 73 -13.44 11.43 -16.02
CA ALA A 73 -12.93 11.73 -14.68
C ALA A 73 -13.22 10.54 -13.74
N THR A 74 -12.19 10.05 -13.07
CA THR A 74 -12.33 9.03 -12.03
C THR A 74 -12.72 9.71 -10.71
N THR A 75 -13.28 8.94 -9.76
CA THR A 75 -13.86 9.48 -8.52
C THR A 75 -12.92 9.41 -7.31
N GLY A 76 -11.80 8.70 -7.42
CA GLY A 76 -10.84 8.55 -6.34
C GLY A 76 -10.11 9.85 -6.01
N THR A 77 -9.75 9.99 -4.74
CA THR A 77 -9.05 11.16 -4.18
C THR A 77 -7.65 10.82 -3.67
N TYR A 78 -7.10 9.66 -4.05
CA TYR A 78 -5.78 9.19 -3.63
C TYR A 78 -4.70 10.24 -3.91
N VAL A 79 -3.85 10.57 -2.93
CA VAL A 79 -2.81 11.60 -3.05
C VAL A 79 -1.45 10.94 -3.19
N CYS A 80 -0.71 11.24 -4.25
CA CYS A 80 0.67 10.73 -4.38
C CYS A 80 1.55 11.21 -3.23
N GLY A 81 2.18 10.27 -2.53
CA GLY A 81 2.94 10.57 -1.33
C GLY A 81 2.17 10.35 -0.02
N THR A 82 0.89 9.98 -0.06
CA THR A 82 0.25 9.21 1.04
C THR A 82 0.53 7.71 0.88
N GLY A 83 1.64 7.37 0.22
CA GLY A 83 2.15 6.02 0.24
C GLY A 83 2.61 5.75 1.65
N ILE A 84 1.72 5.15 2.45
CA ILE A 84 2.00 4.74 3.82
C ILE A 84 2.38 5.95 4.70
N GLU A 85 1.43 6.55 5.43
CA GLU A 85 1.84 7.45 6.52
C GLU A 85 2.74 6.67 7.48
N ASP A 86 3.90 7.22 7.78
CA ASP A 86 4.81 6.63 8.75
C ASP A 86 4.19 6.78 10.15
N ILE A 87 3.48 5.73 10.56
CA ILE A 87 2.78 5.67 11.84
C ILE A 87 3.74 5.42 13.02
N THR A 88 5.06 5.50 12.85
CA THR A 88 6.00 5.23 13.96
C THR A 88 5.70 6.03 15.23
N HIS A 89 5.08 7.21 15.11
CA HIS A 89 4.69 8.06 16.23
C HIS A 89 3.29 7.78 16.79
N SER A 90 2.44 7.05 16.06
CA SER A 90 1.05 6.71 16.42
C SER A 90 0.90 5.28 16.92
N VAL A 91 2.01 4.58 17.11
CA VAL A 91 2.05 3.20 17.61
C VAL A 91 2.84 3.12 18.90
N SER A 92 2.22 2.58 19.93
CA SER A 92 2.84 2.28 21.23
C SER A 92 3.14 0.79 21.34
N ILE A 93 4.39 0.44 21.68
CA ILE A 93 4.83 -0.95 21.81
C ILE A 93 5.45 -1.16 23.18
N TYR A 94 4.90 -2.09 23.97
CA TYR A 94 5.35 -2.32 25.33
C TYR A 94 5.10 -3.75 25.85
N PRO A 95 5.96 -4.24 26.77
CA PRO A 95 7.23 -3.65 27.17
C PRO A 95 8.28 -3.77 26.03
N ASN A 96 9.17 -2.80 25.90
CA ASN A 96 10.34 -2.91 25.03
C ASN A 96 11.58 -2.52 25.84
N PRO A 97 12.48 -3.46 26.20
CA PRO A 97 12.54 -4.85 25.75
C PRO A 97 11.45 -5.78 26.34
N ALA A 98 10.98 -6.75 25.56
CA ALA A 98 10.01 -7.79 25.96
C ALA A 98 10.69 -9.11 26.34
N ARG A 99 10.02 -9.91 27.17
CA ARG A 99 10.46 -11.26 27.54
C ARG A 99 9.56 -12.32 26.90
N ASP A 100 8.27 -12.28 27.22
CA ASP A 100 7.32 -13.31 26.77
C ASP A 100 6.24 -12.73 25.86
N ILE A 101 5.78 -11.51 26.16
CA ILE A 101 4.64 -10.89 25.48
C ILE A 101 5.00 -9.46 25.06
N LEU A 102 4.63 -9.09 23.84
CA LEU A 102 4.69 -7.74 23.33
C LEU A 102 3.27 -7.25 23.01
N ASN A 103 2.87 -6.14 23.62
CA ASN A 103 1.60 -5.47 23.35
C ASN A 103 1.83 -4.33 22.36
N ILE A 104 0.92 -4.21 21.41
CA ILE A 104 0.96 -3.22 20.35
C ILE A 104 -0.38 -2.49 20.37
N HIS A 105 -0.31 -1.17 20.49
CA HIS A 105 -1.44 -0.27 20.43
C HIS A 105 -1.22 0.75 19.31
N SER A 106 -2.28 1.09 18.59
CA SER A 106 -2.27 2.05 17.48
C SER A 106 -3.53 2.90 17.55
N ASP A 107 -3.41 4.19 17.20
CA ASP A 107 -4.53 5.11 17.10
C ASP A 107 -5.55 4.64 16.04
N GLU A 108 -5.04 4.08 14.94
CA GLU A 108 -5.83 3.49 13.85
C GLU A 108 -5.92 1.96 13.94
N PRO A 109 -7.00 1.32 13.43
CA PRO A 109 -7.12 -0.13 13.40
C PRO A 109 -5.93 -0.80 12.70
N ILE A 110 -5.34 -1.79 13.36
CA ILE A 110 -4.26 -2.61 12.82
C ILE A 110 -4.87 -3.62 11.85
N GLU A 111 -4.44 -3.60 10.60
CA GLU A 111 -4.86 -4.56 9.57
C GLU A 111 -3.98 -5.81 9.60
N SER A 112 -2.67 -5.61 9.69
CA SER A 112 -1.68 -6.70 9.74
C SER A 112 -0.38 -6.29 10.42
N LEU A 113 0.39 -7.30 10.82
CA LEU A 113 1.74 -7.15 11.35
C LEU A 113 2.64 -8.31 10.92
N ALA A 114 3.94 -8.03 10.86
CA ALA A 114 4.97 -9.02 10.64
C ALA A 114 6.22 -8.67 11.45
N LEU A 115 6.83 -9.67 12.08
CA LEU A 115 8.06 -9.55 12.85
C LEU A 115 9.19 -10.23 12.10
N TYR A 116 10.31 -9.53 11.96
CA TYR A 116 11.49 -9.99 11.24
C TYR A 116 12.71 -10.04 12.15
N ASP A 117 13.53 -11.07 12.01
CA ASP A 117 14.83 -11.15 12.68
C ASP A 117 15.88 -10.22 12.04
N ALA A 118 17.08 -10.18 12.60
CA ALA A 118 18.18 -9.36 12.11
C ALA A 118 18.69 -9.77 10.70
N GLN A 119 18.31 -10.95 10.20
CA GLN A 119 18.61 -11.39 8.84
C GLN A 119 17.46 -11.08 7.85
N GLY A 120 16.38 -10.45 8.32
CA GLY A 120 15.20 -10.13 7.51
C GLY A 120 14.26 -11.32 7.30
N ARG A 121 14.42 -12.43 8.04
CA ARG A 121 13.49 -13.56 7.97
C ARG A 121 12.23 -13.24 8.77
N CYS A 122 11.06 -13.46 8.18
CA CYS A 122 9.78 -13.33 8.88
C CYS A 122 9.64 -14.47 9.90
N VAL A 123 9.59 -14.15 11.18
CA VAL A 123 9.45 -15.12 12.27
C VAL A 123 8.03 -15.22 12.82
N LEU A 124 7.20 -14.18 12.59
CA LEU A 124 5.81 -14.14 13.02
C LEU A 124 5.02 -13.18 12.12
N SER A 125 3.79 -13.55 11.75
CA SER A 125 2.88 -12.64 11.04
C SER A 125 1.43 -12.85 11.46
N LYS A 126 0.64 -11.78 11.51
CA LYS A 126 -0.81 -11.81 11.69
C LYS A 126 -1.49 -10.87 10.71
N SER A 127 -2.64 -11.26 10.18
CA SER A 127 -3.44 -10.47 9.24
C SER A 127 -4.92 -10.51 9.64
N ASN A 128 -5.73 -9.61 9.07
CA ASN A 128 -7.17 -9.49 9.34
C ASN A 128 -7.49 -9.22 10.81
N LEU A 129 -6.65 -8.42 11.50
CA LEU A 129 -6.82 -8.12 12.92
C LEU A 129 -7.97 -7.12 13.17
N SER A 130 -8.06 -6.06 12.37
CA SER A 130 -9.10 -5.01 12.43
C SER A 130 -9.34 -4.47 13.85
N ALA A 131 -8.28 -4.29 14.64
CA ALA A 131 -8.35 -3.85 16.03
C ALA A 131 -7.25 -2.84 16.34
N GLN A 132 -7.53 -1.86 17.21
CA GLN A 132 -6.54 -0.86 17.66
C GLN A 132 -5.46 -1.43 18.59
N SER A 133 -5.66 -2.65 19.10
CA SER A 133 -4.70 -3.30 19.98
C SER A 133 -4.55 -4.77 19.64
N THR A 134 -3.32 -5.27 19.74
CA THR A 134 -3.03 -6.69 19.56
C THR A 134 -1.82 -7.09 20.38
N THR A 135 -1.67 -8.39 20.57
CA THR A 135 -0.60 -8.98 21.37
C THR A 135 0.10 -10.04 20.55
N ILE A 136 1.42 -10.11 20.66
CA ILE A 136 2.23 -11.19 20.10
C ILE A 136 3.02 -11.88 21.21
N ASP A 137 3.09 -13.21 21.10
CA ASP A 137 3.94 -14.04 21.94
C ASP A 137 5.34 -14.08 21.33
N VAL A 138 6.34 -13.69 22.11
CA VAL A 138 7.76 -13.67 21.73
C VAL A 138 8.60 -14.59 22.62
N SER A 139 7.97 -15.38 23.50
CA SER A 139 8.65 -16.25 24.48
C SER A 139 9.50 -17.35 23.83
N SER A 140 9.18 -17.73 22.59
CA SER A 140 9.89 -18.73 21.81
C SER A 140 11.00 -18.14 20.93
N LEU A 141 11.17 -16.82 20.90
CA LEU A 141 12.16 -16.15 20.07
C LEU A 141 13.48 -15.99 20.83
N ASP A 142 14.58 -16.09 20.09
CA ASP A 142 15.91 -15.85 20.64
C ASP A 142 16.06 -14.39 21.09
N LYS A 143 16.98 -14.18 22.03
CA LYS A 143 17.32 -12.84 22.51
C LYS A 143 17.95 -12.04 21.38
N GLY A 144 17.44 -10.84 21.12
CA GLY A 144 17.95 -10.06 20.01
C GLY A 144 17.08 -8.87 19.63
N ILE A 145 17.46 -8.26 18.51
CA ILE A 145 16.74 -7.15 17.90
C ILE A 145 15.90 -7.69 16.74
N TYR A 146 14.65 -7.24 16.70
CA TYR A 146 13.68 -7.58 15.68
C TYR A 146 13.08 -6.31 15.08
N MET A 147 12.63 -6.41 13.83
CA MET A 147 11.88 -5.36 13.15
C MET A 147 10.41 -5.75 13.09
N LEU A 148 9.57 -4.98 13.76
CA LEU A 148 8.12 -5.12 13.68
C LEU A 148 7.59 -4.20 12.60
N LYS A 149 7.05 -4.78 11.53
CA LYS A 149 6.29 -4.07 10.50
C LYS A 149 4.81 -4.12 10.84
N LEU A 150 4.14 -2.98 10.80
CA LEU A 150 2.72 -2.82 11.05
C LEU A 150 2.06 -2.17 9.84
N LEU A 151 0.85 -2.61 9.52
CA LEU A 151 -0.06 -1.96 8.59
C LEU A 151 -1.36 -1.65 9.34
N THR A 152 -1.80 -0.41 9.26
CA THR A 152 -3.05 0.11 9.83
C THR A 152 -3.87 0.74 8.72
N ALA A 153 -5.12 1.09 9.02
CA ALA A 153 -6.00 1.80 8.09
C ALA A 153 -5.44 3.17 7.65
N GLY A 154 -4.64 3.82 8.51
CA GLY A 154 -4.04 5.13 8.24
C GLY A 154 -2.65 5.08 7.61
N GLY A 155 -1.95 3.95 7.68
CA GLY A 155 -0.58 3.86 7.17
C GLY A 155 0.16 2.60 7.61
N ALA A 156 1.48 2.63 7.57
CA ALA A 156 2.32 1.49 7.90
C ALA A 156 3.65 2.00 8.45
N GLY A 157 4.22 1.23 9.36
CA GLY A 157 5.41 1.65 10.10
C GLY A 157 6.30 0.47 10.39
N VAL A 158 7.57 0.76 10.63
CA VAL A 158 8.54 -0.23 11.10
C VAL A 158 9.12 0.24 12.43
N GLN A 159 9.00 -0.61 13.45
CA GLN A 159 9.51 -0.33 14.79
C GLN A 159 10.52 -1.39 15.22
N LYS A 160 11.61 -0.94 15.85
CA LYS A 160 12.64 -1.81 16.39
C LYS A 160 12.26 -2.29 17.78
N VAL A 161 12.21 -3.60 17.98
CA VAL A 161 11.84 -4.20 19.26
C VAL A 161 12.95 -5.13 19.76
N ALA A 162 13.19 -5.14 21.07
CA ALA A 162 14.20 -5.98 21.69
C ALA A 162 13.54 -7.12 22.49
N VAL A 163 14.04 -8.35 22.32
CA VAL A 163 13.61 -9.55 23.06
C VAL A 163 14.73 -9.99 24.00
N LYS A 164 14.37 -10.38 25.24
CA LYS A 164 15.27 -10.68 26.37
C LYS A 164 15.33 -12.12 26.81
#